data_AF-A0A350XKP0-F1
#
_entry.id   AF-A0A350XKP0-F1
#
_cell.length_a   1.000
_cell.length_b   1.000
_cell.length_c   1.000
_cell.angle_alpha   90.00
_cell.angle_beta   90.00
_cell.angle_gamma   90.00
#
_symmetry.space_group_name_H-M   'P 1'
#
loop_
_entity.id
_entity.type
_entity.pdbx_description
1 polymer ?
#
loop_
_entity_poly.entity_id
_entity_poly.type
_entity_poly.pdbx_seq_one_letter_code
_entity_poly.pdbx_strand_id
1 'polypeptide(L)'
;MNYLAPDVVTLGNHELDYGLPHLLFLEKLANFPIVNANLYIKKYNRRLMNPYLILNVDGFDIMFIGIVTEEALKTDRDSDAGERSLGKIIC
;
A
#
# COMPACT_ATOMS: atom_id res chain seq x y z
N MET A 1 -0.34 15.28 -7.13
CA MET A 1 -0.03 14.05 -7.91
C MET A 1 -1.02 13.75 -9.02
N ASN A 2 -2.34 13.96 -8.85
CA ASN A 2 -3.31 13.67 -9.93
C ASN A 2 -3.00 14.35 -11.27
N TYR A 3 -2.46 15.56 -11.27
CA TYR A 3 -2.04 16.24 -12.51
C TYR A 3 -0.82 15.58 -13.19
N LEU A 4 0.08 14.99 -12.40
CA LEU A 4 1.28 14.28 -12.90
C LEU A 4 0.96 12.85 -13.36
N ALA A 5 -0.14 12.28 -12.88
CA ALA A 5 -0.64 10.94 -13.25
C ALA A 5 0.45 9.85 -13.25
N PRO A 6 1.10 9.58 -12.09
CA PRO A 6 2.09 8.51 -12.00
C PRO A 6 1.45 7.14 -12.29
N ASP A 7 2.21 6.25 -12.94
CA ASP A 7 1.72 4.92 -13.33
C ASP A 7 1.40 4.02 -12.13
N VAL A 8 2.17 4.16 -11.04
CA VAL A 8 1.97 3.43 -9.78
C VAL A 8 2.65 4.16 -8.63
N VAL A 9 2.03 4.12 -7.45
CA VAL A 9 2.58 4.69 -6.21
C VAL A 9 2.51 3.64 -5.10
N THR A 10 3.49 3.64 -4.20
CA THR A 10 3.45 2.85 -2.97
C THR A 10 3.33 3.77 -1.76
N LEU A 11 2.84 3.23 -0.66
CA LEU A 11 2.81 3.91 0.63
C LEU A 11 4.21 3.94 1.25
N GLY A 12 4.55 5.06 1.89
CA GLY A 12 5.65 5.18 2.83
C GLY A 12 5.19 5.02 4.28
N ASN A 13 6.12 5.22 5.20
CA ASN A 13 5.85 5.19 6.64
C ASN A 13 5.05 6.41 7.10
N HIS A 14 5.30 7.59 6.52
CA HIS A 14 4.67 8.84 6.96
C HIS A 14 3.19 8.97 6.54
N GLU A 15 2.76 8.22 5.53
CA GLU A 15 1.34 8.15 5.15
C GLU A 15 0.46 7.48 6.23
N LEU A 16 1.07 6.79 7.20
CA LEU A 16 0.40 6.15 8.34
C LEU A 16 0.34 7.03 9.59
N ASP A 17 1.08 8.15 9.64
CA ASP A 17 1.19 8.99 10.85
C ASP A 17 -0.15 9.61 11.29
N TYR A 18 -1.09 9.77 10.35
CA TYR A 18 -2.42 10.36 10.57
C TYR A 18 -3.53 9.31 10.72
N GLY A 19 -3.17 8.03 10.77
CA GLY A 19 -4.07 6.90 10.95
C GLY A 19 -4.86 6.49 9.71
N LEU A 20 -5.54 5.35 9.85
CA LEU A 20 -6.26 4.68 8.75
C LEU A 20 -7.34 5.52 8.04
N PRO A 21 -8.19 6.33 8.73
CA PRO A 21 -9.20 7.12 8.05
C PRO A 21 -8.61 8.16 7.09
N HIS A 22 -7.48 8.76 7.46
CA HIS A 22 -6.78 9.72 6.60
C HIS A 22 -6.20 9.02 5.36
N LEU A 23 -5.59 7.85 5.55
CA LEU A 23 -5.06 7.04 4.45
C LEU A 23 -6.15 6.66 3.43
N LEU A 24 -7.31 6.17 3.91
CA LEU A 24 -8.45 5.80 3.05
C LEU A 24 -9.03 7.02 2.33
N PHE A 25 -8.99 8.19 2.96
CA PHE A 25 -9.40 9.43 2.31
C PHE A 25 -8.45 9.82 1.17
N LEU A 26 -7.14 9.72 1.39
CA LEU A 26 -6.13 9.99 0.35
C LEU A 26 -6.23 9.00 -0.81
N GLU A 27 -6.44 7.72 -0.52
CA GLU A 27 -6.64 6.68 -1.54
C GLU A 27 -7.85 7.01 -2.43
N LYS A 28 -8.96 7.43 -1.83
CA LYS A 28 -10.17 7.83 -2.57
C LYS A 28 -9.97 9.08 -3.44
N LEU A 29 -9.05 9.97 -3.09
CA LEU A 29 -8.73 11.17 -3.87
C LEU A 29 -7.69 10.91 -4.97
N ALA A 30 -6.93 9.83 -4.88
CA ALA A 30 -5.90 9.49 -5.84
C ALA A 30 -6.52 8.92 -7.13
N ASN A 31 -6.16 9.52 -8.26
CA ASN A 31 -6.57 9.04 -9.59
C ASN A 31 -5.57 8.04 -10.20
N PHE A 32 -4.64 7.54 -9.40
CA PHE A 32 -3.57 6.63 -9.80
C PHE A 32 -3.52 5.44 -8.85
N PRO A 33 -3.07 4.27 -9.32
CA PRO A 33 -3.10 3.07 -8.49
C PRO A 33 -2.06 3.15 -7.36
N ILE A 34 -2.52 2.90 -6.14
CA ILE A 34 -1.68 2.74 -4.96
C ILE A 34 -1.57 1.26 -4.63
N VAL A 35 -0.35 0.75 -4.48
CA VAL A 35 -0.07 -0.66 -4.16
C VAL A 35 0.56 -0.82 -2.78
N ASN A 36 0.09 -1.81 -2.03
CA ASN A 36 0.70 -2.29 -0.80
C ASN A 36 0.28 -3.74 -0.50
N ALA A 37 1.27 -4.60 -0.24
CA ALA A 37 1.05 -6.03 -0.02
C ALA A 37 0.90 -6.44 1.46
N ASN A 38 1.46 -5.67 2.40
CA ASN A 38 1.56 -6.05 3.82
C ASN A 38 0.60 -5.30 4.77
N LEU A 39 -0.27 -4.42 4.27
CA LEU A 39 -1.24 -3.66 5.06
C LEU A 39 -2.61 -4.34 5.11
N TYR A 40 -3.08 -4.70 6.32
CA TYR A 40 -4.31 -5.44 6.56
C TYR A 40 -5.22 -4.77 7.59
N ILE A 41 -6.53 -4.96 7.46
CA ILE A 41 -7.50 -4.66 8.53
C ILE A 41 -7.51 -5.85 9.49
N LYS A 42 -7.08 -5.65 10.74
CA LYS A 42 -6.99 -6.68 11.78
C LYS A 42 -8.32 -7.41 12.00
N LYS A 43 -9.44 -6.67 12.01
CA LYS A 43 -10.78 -7.20 12.31
C LYS A 43 -11.30 -8.21 11.28
N TYR A 44 -10.97 -8.04 10.01
CA TYR A 44 -11.50 -8.84 8.91
C TYR A 44 -10.43 -9.65 8.17
N ASN A 45 -9.16 -9.49 8.56
CA ASN A 45 -7.99 -10.10 7.90
C ASN A 45 -7.99 -9.86 6.38
N ARG A 46 -8.44 -8.69 5.94
CA ARG A 46 -8.47 -8.28 4.53
C ARG A 46 -7.39 -7.25 4.27
N ARG A 47 -6.77 -7.35 3.09
CA ARG A 47 -5.83 -6.33 2.60
C ARG A 47 -6.58 -5.01 2.39
N LEU A 48 -5.90 -3.92 2.72
CA LEU A 48 -6.43 -2.57 2.54
C LEU A 48 -6.27 -2.08 1.10
N MET A 49 -5.22 -2.52 0.41
CA MET A 49 -4.89 -2.07 -0.94
C MET A 49 -4.50 -3.26 -1.84
N ASN A 50 -4.36 -2.97 -3.13
CA ASN A 50 -3.88 -3.96 -4.09
C ASN A 50 -2.41 -4.31 -3.78
N PRO A 51 -2.05 -5.60 -3.74
CA PRO A 51 -0.71 -6.00 -3.33
C PRO A 51 0.36 -5.61 -4.35
N TYR A 52 0.04 -5.68 -5.63
CA TYR A 52 0.94 -5.39 -6.73
C TYR A 52 0.16 -4.94 -7.97
N LEU A 53 0.86 -4.37 -8.94
CA LEU A 53 0.38 -4.03 -10.28
C LEU A 53 1.37 -4.57 -11.30
N ILE A 54 0.88 -5.18 -12.39
CA ILE A 54 1.72 -5.57 -13.52
C ILE A 54 1.38 -4.65 -14.68
N LEU A 55 2.40 -3.99 -15.22
CA LEU A 55 2.28 -3.15 -16.41
C LEU A 55 3.06 -3.81 -17.54
N ASN A 56 2.43 -3.90 -18.72
CA ASN A 56 3.12 -4.32 -19.93
C ASN A 56 3.70 -3.08 -20.62
N VAL A 57 5.03 -3.01 -20.73
CA VAL A 57 5.75 -1.91 -21.38
C VAL A 57 6.64 -2.51 -22.46
N ASP A 58 6.40 -2.13 -23.71
CA ASP A 58 7.11 -2.63 -24.89
C ASP A 58 7.21 -4.17 -24.98
N GLY A 59 6.15 -4.87 -24.55
CA GLY A 59 6.08 -6.33 -24.54
C GLY A 59 6.72 -7.00 -23.34
N PHE A 60 7.25 -6.24 -22.37
CA PHE A 60 7.76 -6.76 -21.10
C PHE A 60 6.75 -6.55 -19.98
N ASP A 61 6.50 -7.60 -19.20
CA ASP A 61 5.69 -7.50 -17.98
C ASP A 61 6.55 -7.04 -16.81
N ILE A 62 6.24 -5.85 -16.27
CA ILE A 62 6.93 -5.24 -15.13
C ILE A 62 5.98 -5.26 -13.94
N MET A 63 6.36 -5.97 -12.88
CA MET A 63 5.58 -6.05 -11.63
C MET A 63 6.07 -5.02 -10.61
N PHE A 64 5.14 -4.22 -10.09
CA PHE A 64 5.33 -3.25 -9.02
C PHE A 64 4.65 -3.77 -7.76
N ILE A 65 5.40 -3.89 -6.66
CA ILE A 65 4.90 -4.32 -5.36
C ILE A 65 5.28 -3.30 -4.29
N GLY A 66 4.33 -2.97 -3.41
CA GLY A 66 4.54 -2.04 -2.31
C GLY A 66 4.67 -2.76 -0.97
N ILE A 67 5.64 -2.37 -0.15
CA ILE A 67 5.84 -2.90 1.22
C ILE A 67 6.18 -1.72 2.13
N VAL A 68 5.54 -1.68 3.29
CA VAL A 68 5.86 -0.70 4.34
C VAL A 68 6.63 -1.40 5.47
N THR A 69 7.52 -0.70 6.17
CA THR A 69 8.30 -1.29 7.26
C THR A 69 7.42 -1.63 8.47
N GLU A 70 7.79 -2.67 9.21
CA GLU A 70 7.05 -3.04 10.44
C GLU A 70 7.02 -1.92 11.48
N GLU A 71 8.08 -1.11 11.52
CA GLU A 71 8.21 0.00 12.45
C GLU A 71 7.11 1.04 12.24
N ALA A 72 6.77 1.34 10.99
CA ALA A 72 5.70 2.27 10.67
C ALA A 72 4.34 1.78 11.18
N LEU A 73 4.10 0.46 11.15
CA LEU A 73 2.85 -0.16 11.58
C LEU A 73 2.76 -0.33 13.11
N LYS A 74 3.89 -0.37 13.81
CA LYS A 74 3.96 -0.43 15.29
C LYS A 74 3.68 0.92 15.95
N THR A 75 3.91 2.01 15.24
CA THR A 75 3.62 3.36 15.73
C THR A 75 2.11 3.60 15.81
N ASP A 76 1.35 2.99 14.90
CA ASP A 76 -0.12 3.11 14.82
C ASP A 76 -0.85 2.05 15.68
N ARG A 77 -0.41 1.90 16.93
CA ARG A 77 -0.74 0.78 17.84
C ARG A 77 -2.23 0.68 18.21
N ASP A 78 -2.98 1.78 18.09
CA ASP A 78 -4.43 1.85 18.36
C ASP A 78 -5.30 1.72 17.10
N SER A 79 -4.70 1.57 15.92
CA SER A 79 -5.44 1.51 14.66
C SER A 79 -5.91 0.10 14.30
N ASP A 80 -7.07 0.02 13.64
CA ASP A 80 -7.62 -1.20 13.03
C ASP A 80 -6.71 -1.80 11.93
N ALA A 81 -5.65 -1.09 11.53
CA ALA A 81 -4.66 -1.53 10.56
C ALA A 81 -3.54 -2.34 11.26
N GLY A 82 -3.09 -3.40 10.61
CA GLY A 82 -2.02 -4.27 11.10
C GLY A 82 -1.26 -4.90 9.95
N GLU A 83 -0.08 -5.40 10.28
CA GLU A 83 0.78 -6.09 9.31
C GLU A 83 0.50 -7.59 9.28
N ARG A 84 0.78 -8.21 8.13
CA ARG A 84 1.02 -9.65 8.07
C ARG A 84 2.37 -9.91 7.40
N SER A 85 3.18 -10.78 8.00
CA SER A 85 4.38 -11.32 7.40
C SER A 85 4.04 -11.88 6.01
N LEU A 86 4.54 -11.19 4.98
CA LEU A 86 4.53 -11.73 3.64
C LEU A 86 5.56 -12.87 3.65
N GLY A 87 5.11 -14.10 3.39
CA GLY A 87 6.03 -15.19 3.08
C GLY A 87 7.00 -14.70 2.00
N LYS A 88 8.30 -15.01 2.16
CA LYS A 88 9.42 -14.48 1.37
C LYS A 88 8.96 -14.00 -0.02
N ILE A 89 8.98 -12.69 -0.23
CA ILE A 89 8.83 -12.15 -1.59
C ILE A 89 10.10 -12.58 -2.32
N ILE A 90 9.96 -13.56 -3.19
CA ILE A 90 11.02 -13.97 -4.11
C ILE A 90 10.87 -13.02 -5.30
N CYS A 91 11.73 -12.00 -5.35
CA CYS A 91 11.96 -11.20 -6.55
C CYS A 91 12.78 -11.98 -7.56
#